data_AF-A0A1I8CQ63-F1
#
_entry.id   AF-A0A1I8CQ63-F1
#
_cell.length_a   1.000
_cell.length_b   1.000
_cell.length_c   1.000
_cell.angle_alpha   90.00
_cell.angle_beta   90.00
_cell.angle_gamma   90.00
#
_symmetry.space_group_name_H-M   'P 1'
#
loop_
_entity.id
_entity.type
_entity.pdbx_description
1 polymer ?
#
loop_
_entity_poly.entity_id
_entity_poly.type
_entity_poly.pdbx_seq_one_letter_code
_entity_poly.pdbx_strand_id
1 'polypeptide(L)' 'MVVNGQCRSLYQFFITTVKAPWLDGGHVVFGKILEGIDVVRKIESTPTNPGDMSKQDVAITASGKLLDSF' A
#
# COMPACT_ATOMS: atom_id res chain seq x y z
N MET A 1 5.20 -5.79 6.35
CA MET A 1 5.67 -6.82 7.30
C MET A 1 4.90 -6.69 8.60
N VAL A 2 3.70 -7.28 8.70
CA VAL A 2 2.99 -7.37 9.98
C VAL A 2 3.45 -8.64 10.70
N VAL A 3 4.03 -8.46 11.88
CA VAL A 3 4.44 -9.54 12.79
C VAL A 3 3.29 -9.85 13.75
N ASN A 4 2.62 -10.98 13.53
CA ASN A 4 2.12 -11.87 14.58
C ASN A 4 1.64 -13.19 13.97
N GLY A 5 2.50 -14.22 14.04
CA GLY A 5 2.05 -15.59 14.29
C GLY A 5 1.67 -16.53 13.14
N GLN A 6 1.64 -16.14 11.86
CA GLN A 6 1.36 -17.11 10.77
C GLN A 6 2.11 -16.76 9.48
N CYS A 7 2.55 -17.79 8.74
CA CYS A 7 3.11 -17.69 7.38
C CYS A 7 2.20 -16.84 6.49
N ARG A 8 2.49 -15.54 6.34
CA ARG A 8 1.86 -14.68 5.34
C ARG A 8 2.90 -14.33 4.30
N SER A 9 2.67 -14.89 3.11
CA SER A 9 3.27 -14.59 1.82
C SER A 9 4.11 -13.30 1.79
N LEU A 10 5.37 -13.41 1.36
CA LEU A 10 6.38 -12.33 1.27
C LEU A 10 6.00 -11.14 0.35
N TYR A 11 4.77 -11.09 -0.13
CA TYR A 11 4.34 -10.24 -1.25
C TYR A 11 3.21 -9.28 -0.85
N GLN A 12 3.03 -9.00 0.45
CA GLN A 12 2.08 -7.99 0.92
C GLN A 12 2.80 -6.71 1.36
N PHE A 13 2.44 -5.60 0.72
CA PHE A 13 2.84 -4.24 1.11
C PHE A 13 1.59 -3.39 1.38
N PHE A 14 1.80 -2.23 2.01
CA PHE A 14 0.76 -1.22 2.21
C PHE A 14 1.34 0.16 1.89
N ILE A 15 0.46 1.10 1.60
CA ILE A 15 0.80 2.50 1.31
C ILE A 15 0.24 3.35 2.45
N THR A 16 1.06 4.23 3.01
CA THR A 16 0.62 5.18 4.04
C THR A 16 0.17 6.48 3.37
N THR A 17 -1.08 6.88 3.63
CA THR A 17 -1.66 8.15 3.15
C THR A 17 -1.37 9.29 4.13
N VAL A 18 -1.18 8.96 5.41
CA VAL A 18 -0.85 9.88 6.50
C VAL A 18 0.45 9.48 7.18
N LYS A 19 1.07 10.43 7.90
CA LYS A 19 2.26 10.14 8.71
C LYS A 19 1.91 9.11 9.79
N ALA A 20 2.62 7.98 9.77
CA ALA A 20 2.41 6.85 10.67
C ALA A 20 3.69 6.53 11.46
N PRO A 21 4.09 7.39 12.43
CA PRO A 21 5.33 7.23 13.18
C PRO A 21 5.39 5.94 14.03
N TRP A 22 4.24 5.32 14.31
CA TRP A 22 4.17 4.05 15.03
C TRP A 22 4.61 2.83 14.19
N LEU A 23 4.82 2.99 12.88
CA LEU A 23 5.33 1.94 12.00
C LEU A 23 6.86 1.92 11.92
N ASP A 24 7.51 2.96 12.44
CA ASP A 24 8.96 3.12 12.42
C ASP A 24 9.64 1.99 13.21
N GLY A 25 10.69 1.39 12.63
CA GLY A 25 11.45 0.29 13.24
C GLY A 25 10.87 -1.12 13.05
N GLY A 26 9.58 -1.26 12.74
CA GLY A 26 8.94 -2.55 12.45
C GLY A 26 8.74 -2.85 10.96
N HIS A 27 8.83 -1.82 10.11
CA HIS A 27 8.55 -1.91 8.68
C HIS A 27 9.66 -1.23 7.86
N VAL A 28 10.06 -1.87 6.77
CA VAL A 28 11.04 -1.29 5.84
C VAL A 28 10.31 -0.44 4.79
N VAL A 29 10.66 0.84 4.71
CA VAL A 29 10.21 1.73 3.64
C VAL A 29 11.08 1.49 2.41
N PHE A 30 10.49 0.92 1.35
CA PHE A 30 11.19 0.58 0.11
C PHE A 30 11.05 1.63 -1.00
N GLY A 31 10.16 2.62 -0.84
CA GLY A 31 9.93 3.64 -1.86
C GLY A 31 8.89 4.69 -1.44
N LYS A 32 8.73 5.71 -2.28
CA LYS A 32 7.71 6.76 -2.15
C LYS A 32 6.99 6.94 -3.49
N ILE A 33 5.73 7.36 -3.42
CA ILE A 33 4.94 7.72 -4.60
C ILE A 33 5.49 9.05 -5.14
N LEU A 34 5.87 9.08 -6.41
CA LEU A 34 6.30 10.30 -7.10
C LEU A 34 5.12 11.02 -7.75
N GLU A 35 4.22 10.26 -8.38
CA GLU A 35 3.05 10.76 -9.10
C GLU A 35 1.83 9.86 -8.85
N GLY A 36 0.61 10.40 -9.01
CA GLY A 36 -0.62 9.62 -8.90
C GLY A 36 -1.14 9.41 -7.47
N ILE A 37 -0.73 10.25 -6.50
CA ILE A 37 -1.26 10.19 -5.13
C ILE A 37 -2.78 10.38 -5.06
N ASP A 38 -3.37 11.07 -6.04
CA ASP A 38 -4.82 11.28 -6.15
C ASP A 38 -5.59 9.96 -6.34
N VAL A 39 -5.01 9.00 -7.06
CA VAL A 39 -5.59 7.66 -7.21
C VAL A 39 -5.58 6.93 -5.88
N VAL A 40 -4.48 7.03 -5.12
CA VAL A 40 -4.38 6.43 -3.78
C VAL A 40 -5.41 7.04 -2.84
N ARG A 41 -5.59 8.37 -2.86
CA ARG A 41 -6.64 9.06 -2.08
C ARG A 41 -8.06 8.65 -2.50
N LYS A 42 -8.28 8.41 -3.79
CA LYS A 42 -9.57 7.90 -4.28
C LYS A 42 -9.84 6.50 -3.75
N ILE A 43 -8.83 5.62 -3.73
CA ILE A 43 -8.91 4.27 -3.14
C ILE A 43 -9.19 4.36 -1.64
N GLU A 44 -8.48 5.24 -0.92
CA GLU A 44 -8.72 5.51 0.51
C GLU A 44 -10.15 5.98 0.80
N SER A 45 -10.73 6.79 -0.09
CA SER A 45 -12.11 7.27 0.05
C SER A 45 -13.19 6.22 -0.26
N THR A 46 -12.81 5.01 -0.71
CA THR A 46 -13.81 3.98 -1.02
C THR A 46 -14.45 3.43 0.26
N PRO A 47 -15.77 3.19 0.25
CA PRO A 47 -16.44 2.68 1.44
C PRO A 47 -16.00 1.24 1.73
N THR A 48 -15.64 0.97 2.99
CA THR A 48 -15.24 -0.35 3.46
C THR A 48 -16.41 -1.11 4.07
N ASN A 49 -16.31 -2.44 4.03
CA ASN A 49 -17.17 -3.38 4.73
C ASN A 49 -16.61 -3.69 6.13
N PRO A 50 -17.40 -4.31 7.01
CA PRO A 50 -16.88 -4.86 8.26
C PRO A 50 -15.67 -5.77 8.01
N GLY A 51 -14.55 -5.50 8.69
CA GLY A 51 -13.28 -6.21 8.48
C GLY A 51 -12.30 -5.49 7.53
N ASP A 52 -12.45 -4.17 7.34
CA ASP A 52 -11.56 -3.31 6.53
C ASP A 52 -11.38 -3.75 5.08
N MET A 53 -12.32 -4.55 4.55
CA MET A 53 -12.32 -4.94 3.14
C MET A 53 -13.04 -3.88 2.33
N SER A 54 -12.42 -3.40 1.25
CA SER A 54 -13.05 -2.43 0.35
C SER A 54 -14.31 -3.04 -0.28
N LYS A 55 -15.40 -2.26 -0.40
CA LYS A 55 -16.63 -2.71 -1.09
C LYS A 55 -16.42 -2.86 -2.59
N GLN A 56 -15.45 -2.14 -3.12
CA GLN A 56 -15.06 -2.19 -4.53
C GLN A 56 -13.69 -2.85 -4.62
N ASP A 57 -13.57 -3.83 -5.50
CA ASP A 57 -12.30 -4.47 -5.78
C ASP A 57 -11.39 -3.50 -6.53
N VAL A 58 -10.22 -3.24 -5.94
CA VAL A 58 -9.16 -2.45 -6.56
C VAL A 58 -8.03 -3.40 -6.90
N ALA A 59 -7.91 -3.71 -8.19
CA ALA A 59 -6.88 -4.60 -8.73
C ALA A 59 -5.79 -3.83 -9.47
N ILE A 60 -4.55 -4.26 -9.35
CA ILE A 60 -3.44 -3.76 -10.16
C ILE A 60 -3.49 -4.44 -11.51
N THR A 61 -4.00 -3.75 -12.53
CA THR A 61 -4.18 -4.31 -13.89
C THR A 61 -2.87 -4.37 -14.68
N ALA A 62 -1.96 -3.43 -14.45
CA ALA A 62 -0.66 -3.37 -15.11
C ALA A 62 0.40 -2.82 -14.16
N SER A 63 1.64 -3.30 -14.30
CA SER A 63 2.82 -2.76 -13.62
C SER A 63 3.94 -2.58 -14.63
N GLY A 64 4.82 -1.61 -14.39
CA GLY A 64 5.93 -1.28 -15.27
C GLY A 64 7.13 -0.78 -14.48
N LYS A 65 8.23 -0.50 -15.17
CA LYS A 65 9.42 0.14 -14.60
C LYS A 65 9.59 1.50 -15.26
N LEU A 66 9.74 2.55 -14.46
CA LEU A 66 10.20 3.82 -14.96
C LEU A 66 11.70 3.67 -15.22
N LEU A 67 12.07 3.58 -16.50
CA LEU A 67 13.47 3.59 -16.92
C LEU A 67 13.93 5.04 -16.91
N ASP A 68 14.34 5.52 -15.76
CA ASP A 68 15.14 6.74 -15.72
C ASP A 68 16.56 6.35 -16.12
N SER A 69 17.03 6.93 -17.22
CA SER A 69 18.40 6.78 -17.72
C SER A 69 19.37 7.25 -16.64
N PHE A 70 20.20 6.34 -16.12
CA PHE A 70 21.33 6.66 -15.24
C PHE A 70 22.48 7.30 -16.03
#